data_AF-M0N5V5-F1
#
_entry.id   AF-M0N5V5-F1
#
_cell.length_a   1.000
_cell.length_b   1.000
_cell.length_c   1.000
_cell.angle_alpha   90.00
_cell.angle_beta   90.00
_cell.angle_gamma   90.00
#
_symmetry.space_group_name_H-M   'P 1'
#
loop_
_entity.id
_entity.type
_entity.pdbx_description
1 polymer ?
#
loop_
_entity_poly.entity_id
_entity_poly.type
_entity_poly.pdbx_seq_one_letter_code
_entity_poly.pdbx_strand_id
1 'polypeptide(L)'
;ALTDVLETSWSVTANQKTHNFWAFRQFVNHLACVCEEYGMELEADGEEWTSQECPHCGERDETVRHKDTLTCPCGFDGHADLAAS
;
A
#
# COMPACT_ATOMS: atom_id res chain seq x y z
N ALA A 1 10.16 1.80 -19.25
CA ALA A 1 11.38 1.27 -18.63
C ALA A 1 11.46 1.87 -17.23
N LEU A 2 11.66 1.06 -16.18
CA LEU A 2 11.74 1.51 -14.77
C LEU A 2 13.18 1.88 -14.35
N THR A 3 14.09 1.97 -15.31
CA THR A 3 15.52 2.25 -15.08
C THR A 3 15.75 3.55 -14.34
N ASP A 4 15.00 4.61 -14.66
CA ASP A 4 15.21 5.94 -14.10
C ASP A 4 14.83 6.02 -12.61
N VAL A 5 13.85 5.22 -12.16
CA VAL A 5 13.38 5.15 -10.76
C VAL A 5 14.42 4.48 -9.86
N LEU A 6 15.05 3.42 -10.37
CA LEU A 6 16.11 2.71 -9.64
C LEU A 6 17.39 3.53 -9.55
N GLU A 7 17.65 4.45 -10.48
CA GLU A 7 18.81 5.36 -10.39
C GLU A 7 18.60 6.48 -9.38
N THR A 8 17.39 7.04 -9.28
CA THR A 8 17.09 8.17 -8.39
C THR A 8 16.75 7.77 -6.95
N SER A 9 16.18 6.58 -6.74
CA SER A 9 15.67 6.14 -5.42
C SER A 9 16.27 4.80 -4.97
N TRP A 10 17.52 4.55 -5.33
CA TRP A 10 18.19 3.28 -5.04
C TRP A 10 18.40 3.06 -3.54
N SER A 11 17.87 1.97 -2.99
CA SER A 11 18.17 1.51 -1.64
C SER A 11 18.26 0.00 -1.60
N VAL A 12 19.44 -0.53 -1.23
CA VAL A 12 19.66 -1.99 -1.09
C VAL A 12 18.62 -2.60 -0.16
N THR A 13 18.34 -1.95 0.97
CA THR A 13 17.38 -2.47 1.96
C THR A 13 15.95 -2.47 1.43
N ALA A 14 15.53 -1.42 0.72
CA ALA A 14 14.20 -1.36 0.12
C ALA A 14 14.07 -2.40 -1.01
N ASN A 15 15.06 -2.47 -1.91
CA ASN A 15 15.08 -3.43 -3.00
C ASN A 15 15.11 -4.88 -2.50
N GLN A 16 15.87 -5.16 -1.43
CA GLN A 16 15.89 -6.49 -0.82
C GLN A 16 14.53 -6.84 -0.23
N LYS A 17 13.83 -5.91 0.43
CA LYS A 17 12.46 -6.10 0.92
C LYS A 17 11.47 -6.38 -0.22
N THR A 18 11.48 -5.53 -1.26
CA THR A 18 10.57 -5.66 -2.40
C THR A 18 10.82 -6.93 -3.21
N HIS A 19 12.09 -7.28 -3.49
CA HIS A 19 12.39 -8.41 -4.36
C HIS A 19 12.47 -9.76 -3.64
N ASN A 20 12.88 -9.80 -2.37
CA ASN A 20 13.09 -11.06 -1.65
C ASN A 20 12.03 -11.35 -0.59
N PHE A 21 11.32 -10.35 -0.09
CA PHE A 21 10.35 -10.54 1.02
C PHE A 21 8.91 -10.23 0.63
N TRP A 22 8.70 -9.34 -0.34
CA TRP A 22 7.37 -8.89 -0.73
C TRP A 22 7.15 -9.06 -2.24
N ALA A 23 6.89 -10.30 -2.66
CA ALA A 23 6.64 -10.68 -4.06
C ALA A 23 5.26 -10.19 -4.57
N PHE A 24 4.94 -8.91 -4.37
CA PHE A 24 3.64 -8.28 -4.63
C PHE A 24 3.09 -8.62 -6.01
N ARG A 25 3.90 -8.45 -7.05
CA ARG A 25 3.47 -8.71 -8.42
C ARG A 25 3.11 -10.19 -8.65
N GLN A 26 3.85 -11.11 -8.04
CA GLN A 26 3.55 -12.53 -8.15
C GLN A 26 2.25 -12.88 -7.40
N PHE A 27 2.04 -12.28 -6.22
CA PHE A 27 0.81 -12.42 -5.46
C PHE A 27 -0.42 -11.94 -6.26
N VAL A 28 -0.38 -10.73 -6.83
CA VAL A 28 -1.48 -10.18 -7.64
C VAL A 28 -1.76 -11.05 -8.87
N ASN A 29 -0.72 -11.51 -9.56
CA ASN A 29 -0.90 -12.40 -10.72
C ASN A 29 -1.57 -13.72 -10.32
N HIS A 30 -1.20 -14.30 -9.16
CA HIS A 30 -1.81 -15.52 -8.68
C HIS A 30 -3.26 -15.31 -8.25
N LEU A 31 -3.55 -14.21 -7.55
CA LEU A 31 -4.90 -13.83 -7.17
C LEU A 31 -5.80 -13.66 -8.40
N ALA A 32 -5.31 -13.03 -9.47
CA ALA A 32 -6.06 -12.89 -10.71
C ALA A 32 -6.46 -14.24 -11.32
N CYS A 33 -5.55 -15.22 -11.34
CA CYS A 33 -5.85 -16.57 -11.83
C CYS A 33 -6.94 -17.26 -11.01
N VAL A 34 -6.89 -17.12 -9.68
CA VAL A 34 -7.92 -17.69 -8.79
C VAL A 34 -9.25 -16.98 -9.00
N CYS A 35 -9.26 -15.65 -9.05
CA CYS A 35 -10.50 -14.89 -9.32
C CYS A 35 -11.15 -15.32 -10.64
N GLU A 36 -10.37 -15.46 -11.72
CA GLU A 36 -10.85 -15.93 -13.02
C GLU A 36 -11.44 -17.34 -12.94
N GLU A 37 -10.79 -18.28 -12.23
CA GLU A 37 -11.28 -19.65 -12.04
C GLU A 37 -12.68 -19.71 -11.40
N TYR A 38 -12.95 -18.80 -10.47
CA TYR A 38 -14.23 -18.74 -9.75
C TYR A 38 -15.21 -17.71 -10.32
N GLY A 39 -14.89 -17.04 -11.43
CA GLY A 39 -15.74 -16.02 -12.05
C GLY A 39 -15.87 -14.73 -11.23
N MET A 40 -14.85 -14.40 -10.43
CA MET A 40 -14.72 -13.13 -9.71
C MET A 40 -13.93 -12.12 -10.52
N GLU A 41 -14.30 -10.84 -10.41
CA GLU A 41 -13.56 -9.73 -10.99
C GLU A 41 -12.51 -9.22 -10.00
N LEU A 42 -11.31 -8.92 -10.49
CA LEU A 42 -10.23 -8.33 -9.70
C LEU A 42 -9.94 -6.93 -10.25
N GLU A 43 -10.24 -5.91 -9.45
CA GLU A 43 -9.93 -4.52 -9.74
C GLU A 43 -8.74 -4.05 -8.90
N ALA A 44 -7.87 -3.24 -9.49
CA ALA A 44 -6.74 -2.64 -8.80
C ALA A 44 -7.02 -1.16 -8.58
N ASP A 45 -7.17 -0.76 -7.32
CA ASP A 45 -7.25 0.63 -6.92
C ASP A 45 -5.86 1.25 -6.73
N GLY A 46 -5.79 2.57 -6.88
CA GLY A 46 -4.56 3.31 -6.65
C GLY A 46 -4.15 3.24 -5.18
N GLU A 47 -2.91 2.86 -4.91
CA GLU A 47 -2.34 2.80 -3.55
C GLU A 47 -1.94 4.19 -3.01
N GLU A 48 -2.22 5.24 -3.78
CA GLU A 48 -1.80 6.60 -3.48
C GLU A 48 -2.50 7.09 -2.21
N TRP A 49 -1.71 7.53 -1.23
CA TRP A 49 -2.20 8.16 0.01
C TRP A 49 -3.01 7.25 0.94
N THR A 50 -3.31 6.00 0.59
CA THR A 50 -4.14 5.09 1.41
C THR A 50 -3.57 4.85 2.81
N SER A 51 -2.25 4.91 2.96
CA SER A 51 -1.56 4.75 4.26
C SER A 51 -1.51 6.02 5.11
N GLN A 52 -1.99 7.16 4.58
CA GLN A 52 -1.87 8.49 5.19
C GLN A 52 -3.20 9.24 5.24
N GLU A 53 -4.13 8.97 4.33
CA GLU A 53 -5.43 9.66 4.32
C GLU A 53 -6.27 9.26 5.53
N CYS A 54 -6.70 10.26 6.31
CA CYS A 54 -7.61 10.03 7.41
C CYS A 54 -9.00 9.68 6.87
N PRO A 55 -9.59 8.52 7.23
CA PRO A 55 -10.91 8.13 6.73
C PRO A 55 -12.05 9.01 7.28
N HIS A 56 -11.77 9.83 8.30
CA HIS A 56 -12.77 10.70 8.92
C HIS A 56 -12.81 12.10 8.31
N CYS A 57 -11.66 12.67 7.93
CA CYS A 57 -11.59 14.06 7.46
C CYS A 57 -10.79 14.27 6.18
N GLY A 58 -10.19 13.22 5.59
CA GLY A 58 -9.40 13.31 4.36
C GLY A 58 -8.03 13.99 4.52
N GLU A 59 -7.61 14.31 5.74
CA GLU A 59 -6.28 14.88 6.02
C GLU A 59 -5.18 13.87 5.64
N ARG A 60 -4.07 14.36 5.07
CA ARG A 60 -2.97 13.51 4.59
C ARG A 60 -1.61 13.96 5.11
N ASP A 61 -1.41 15.26 5.30
CA ASP A 61 -0.11 15.84 5.60
C ASP A 61 0.23 15.75 7.09
N GLU A 62 -0.77 15.93 7.95
CA GLU A 62 -0.59 15.95 9.41
C GLU A 62 -0.95 14.62 10.09
N THR A 63 -1.29 13.58 9.32
CA THR A 63 -1.52 12.25 9.90
C THR A 63 -0.20 11.60 10.29
N VAL A 64 -0.23 10.80 11.36
CA VAL A 64 0.95 10.09 11.84
C VAL A 64 0.66 8.59 11.82
N ARG A 65 1.29 7.89 10.89
CA ARG A 65 1.35 6.43 10.92
C ARG A 65 2.53 5.98 11.77
N HIS A 66 2.26 5.14 12.77
CA HIS A 66 3.29 4.49 13.58
C HIS A 66 2.97 3.01 13.76
N LYS A 67 3.74 2.15 13.07
CA LYS A 67 3.48 0.71 13.00
C LYS A 67 2.06 0.44 12.51
N ASP A 68 1.21 -0.08 13.39
CA ASP A 68 -0.15 -0.53 13.11
C ASP A 68 -1.19 0.55 13.44
N THR A 69 -0.78 1.75 13.87
CA THR A 69 -1.71 2.85 14.20
C THR A 69 -1.60 4.01 13.23
N LEU A 70 -2.73 4.66 12.93
CA LEU A 70 -2.84 5.93 12.20
C LEU A 70 -3.58 6.92 13.09
N THR A 71 -2.96 8.06 13.39
CA THR A 71 -3.58 9.16 14.14
C THR A 71 -3.71 10.42 13.29
N CYS A 72 -4.72 11.23 13.59
CA CYS A 72 -5.00 12.48 12.88
C CYS A 72 -5.36 13.61 13.86
N PRO A 73 -5.00 14.88 13.58
CA PRO A 73 -5.41 16.04 14.38
C PRO A 73 -6.92 16.20 14.55
N CYS A 74 -7.73 15.63 13.64
CA CYS A 74 -9.20 15.65 13.76
C CYS A 74 -9.74 14.77 14.91
N GLY A 75 -8.87 14.02 15.59
CA GLY A 75 -9.20 13.12 16.69
C GLY A 75 -9.34 11.65 16.30
N PHE A 76 -9.08 11.29 15.04
CA PHE A 76 -9.05 9.90 14.61
C PHE A 76 -7.80 9.19 15.16
N ASP A 77 -7.99 8.01 15.74
CA ASP A 77 -6.97 7.06 16.18
C ASP A 77 -7.49 5.65 15.90
N GLY A 78 -6.80 4.92 15.01
CA GLY A 78 -7.27 3.62 14.54
C GLY A 78 -6.16 2.76 13.94
N HIS A 79 -6.52 1.52 13.58
CA HIS A 79 -5.58 0.60 12.96
C HIS A 79 -5.28 1.03 11.52
N ALA A 80 -4.00 1.18 11.19
CA ALA A 80 -3.55 1.75 9.93
C ALA A 80 -3.95 0.89 8.72
N ASP A 81 -3.98 -0.43 8.86
CA ASP A 81 -4.40 -1.30 7.75
C ASP A 81 -5.93 -1.31 7.56
N LEU A 82 -6.71 -1.12 8.63
CA LEU A 82 -8.17 -0.98 8.50
C LEU A 82 -8.56 0.36 7.89
N ALA A 83 -7.78 1.41 8.16
CA ALA A 83 -7.98 2.72 7.55
C ALA A 83 -7.66 2.72 6.03
N ALA A 84 -6.84 1.77 5.57
CA ALA A 84 -6.37 1.65 4.19
C ALA A 84 -7.05 0.52 3.40
N SER A 85 -8.08 -0.14 3.97
CA SER A 85 -8.86 -1.21 3.34
C SER A 85 -10.10 -0.66 2.65
#